data_AF-A0A432DUT7-F1
#
_entry.id   AF-A0A432DUT7-F1
#
_cell.length_a   1.000
_cell.length_b   1.000
_cell.length_c   1.000
_cell.angle_alpha   90.00
_cell.angle_beta   90.00
_cell.angle_gamma   90.00
#
_symmetry.space_group_name_H-M   'P 1'
#
loop_
_entity.id
_entity.type
_entity.pdbx_description
1 polymer ?
#
loop_
_entity_poly.entity_id
_entity_poly.type
_entity_poly.pdbx_seq_one_letter_code
_entity_poly.pdbx_strand_id
1 'polypeptide(L)'
;MHKAETFNVLSKLYIKKKLYQKAIEYATNALKFEKQHSFPHERKQTYEHLLQAYLKIGDNEKAEFYREKFTALSDSLNYERKRLLI
;
A
#
# COMPACT_ATOMS: atom_id res chain seq x y z
N MET A 1 2.60 2.83 -14.62
CA MET A 1 3.27 3.34 -13.42
C MET A 1 2.55 4.57 -12.85
N HIS A 2 2.54 5.71 -13.56
CA HIS A 2 2.02 7.00 -13.07
C HIS A 2 0.66 6.98 -12.34
N LYS A 3 -0.29 6.12 -12.73
CA LYS A 3 -1.63 6.08 -12.11
C LYS A 3 -1.63 5.44 -10.70
N ALA A 4 -0.92 4.32 -10.50
CA ALA A 4 -0.78 3.69 -9.18
C ALA A 4 -0.04 4.61 -8.22
N GLU A 5 1.04 5.23 -8.70
CA GLU A 5 1.81 6.22 -7.97
C GLU A 5 0.97 7.43 -7.55
N THR A 6 0.19 8.00 -8.49
CA THR A 6 -0.71 9.12 -8.19
C THR A 6 -1.70 8.79 -7.08
N PHE A 7 -2.30 7.59 -7.12
CA PHE A 7 -3.19 7.13 -6.06
C PHE A 7 -2.48 6.99 -4.71
N ASN A 8 -1.24 6.49 -4.69
CA ASN A 8 -0.44 6.42 -3.47
C ASN A 8 -0.08 7.81 -2.92
N VAL A 9 0.26 8.77 -3.78
CA VAL A 9 0.51 10.17 -3.38
C VAL A 9 -0.74 10.79 -2.75
N LEU A 10 -1.91 10.60 -3.38
CA LEU A 10 -3.18 11.09 -2.84
C LEU A 10 -3.53 10.42 -1.51
N SER A 11 -3.37 9.11 -1.41
CA SER A 11 -3.61 8.38 -0.16
C SER A 11 -2.73 8.93 0.97
N LYS A 12 -1.42 9.09 0.74
CA LYS A 12 -0.48 9.69 1.70
C LYS A 12 -0.87 11.10 2.10
N LEU A 13 -1.29 11.93 1.14
CA LEU A 13 -1.78 13.28 1.41
C LEU A 13 -2.98 13.25 2.37
N TYR A 14 -3.94 12.36 2.14
CA TYR A 14 -5.13 12.25 2.99
C TYR A 14 -4.82 11.64 4.37
N ILE A 15 -3.85 10.73 4.49
CA ILE A 15 -3.32 10.29 5.79
C ILE A 15 -2.79 11.49 6.57
N LYS A 16 -1.95 12.33 5.95
CA LYS A 16 -1.40 13.55 6.58
C LYS A 16 -2.49 14.54 7.00
N LYS A 17 -3.58 14.64 6.22
CA LYS A 17 -4.75 15.45 6.56
C LYS A 17 -5.69 14.82 7.59
N LYS A 18 -5.36 13.63 8.13
CA LYS A 18 -6.21 12.84 9.03
C LYS A 18 -7.57 12.46 8.42
N LEU A 19 -7.67 12.48 7.09
CA LEU A 19 -8.87 12.11 6.33
C LEU A 19 -8.76 10.63 5.90
N TYR A 20 -8.79 9.74 6.89
CA TYR A 20 -8.40 8.34 6.69
C TYR A 20 -9.31 7.56 5.74
N GLN A 21 -10.62 7.85 5.72
CA GLN A 21 -11.54 7.23 4.76
C GLN A 21 -11.17 7.55 3.30
N LYS A 22 -10.78 8.80 3.01
CA LYS A 22 -10.27 9.17 1.66
C LYS A 22 -8.94 8.49 1.37
N ALA A 23 -8.05 8.37 2.37
CA ALA A 23 -6.81 7.63 2.18
C ALA A 23 -7.05 6.16 1.81
N ILE A 24 -8.03 5.51 2.43
CA ILE A 24 -8.45 4.14 2.13
C ILE A 24 -9.01 4.05 0.71
N GLU A 25 -9.86 5.00 0.30
CA GLU A 25 -10.43 5.04 -1.05
C GLU A 25 -9.33 5.07 -2.12
N TYR A 26 -8.40 6.00 -2.02
CA TYR A 26 -7.32 6.14 -3.00
C TYR A 26 -6.36 4.95 -3.00
N ALA A 27 -5.98 4.44 -1.83
CA ALA A 27 -5.13 3.24 -1.76
C ALA A 27 -5.85 2.01 -2.34
N THR A 28 -7.16 1.85 -2.10
CA THR A 28 -7.94 0.76 -2.70
C THR A 28 -8.03 0.90 -4.23
N ASN A 29 -8.12 2.13 -4.74
CA ASN A 29 -8.08 2.39 -6.18
C ASN A 29 -6.71 2.04 -6.79
N ALA A 30 -5.60 2.26 -6.07
CA ALA A 30 -4.29 1.76 -6.49
C ALA A 30 -4.29 0.23 -6.63
N LEU A 31 -4.81 -0.51 -5.63
CA LEU A 31 -4.91 -1.98 -5.71
C LEU A 31 -5.81 -2.45 -6.87
N LYS A 32 -6.93 -1.78 -7.12
CA LYS A 32 -7.81 -2.10 -8.26
C LYS A 32 -7.09 -1.94 -9.60
N PHE A 33 -6.35 -0.84 -9.76
CA PHE A 33 -5.56 -0.59 -10.97
C PHE A 33 -4.46 -1.64 -11.14
N GLU A 34 -3.82 -2.03 -10.03
CA GLU A 34 -2.74 -3.01 -10.10
C GLU A 34 -3.16 -4.44 -10.44
N LYS A 35 -4.45 -4.79 -10.29
CA LYS A 35 -4.97 -6.07 -10.79
C LYS A 35 -4.81 -6.21 -12.31
N GLN A 36 -4.75 -5.09 -13.04
CA GLN A 36 -4.57 -5.05 -14.49
C GLN A 36 -3.10 -4.81 -14.88
N HIS A 37 -2.32 -4.17 -13.99
CA HIS A 37 -0.93 -3.81 -14.24
C HIS A 37 -0.06 -4.01 -12.99
N SER A 38 0.90 -4.94 -13.04
CA SER A 38 1.68 -5.28 -11.84
C SER A 38 2.79 -4.26 -11.56
N PHE A 39 2.70 -3.56 -10.42
CA PHE A 39 3.72 -2.63 -9.91
C PHE A 39 4.06 -2.97 -8.44
N PRO A 40 4.93 -3.95 -8.18
CA PRO A 40 5.13 -4.49 -6.83
C PRO A 40 5.62 -3.49 -5.78
N HIS A 41 6.40 -2.48 -6.17
CA HIS A 41 6.90 -1.46 -5.23
C HIS A 41 5.78 -0.51 -4.79
N GLU A 42 4.93 -0.13 -5.72
CA GLU A 42 3.75 0.70 -5.54
C GLU A 42 2.71 -0.06 -4.70
N ARG A 43 2.51 -1.35 -4.96
CA ARG A 43 1.65 -2.23 -4.15
C ARG A 43 2.06 -2.23 -2.70
N LYS A 44 3.37 -2.33 -2.46
CA LYS A 44 3.95 -2.33 -1.11
C LYS A 44 3.61 -1.04 -0.39
N GLN A 45 3.80 0.11 -1.05
CA GLN A 45 3.39 1.41 -0.49
C GLN A 45 1.88 1.48 -0.26
N THR A 46 1.07 0.93 -1.16
CA THR A 46 -0.38 0.90 -1.01
C THR A 46 -0.82 0.11 0.24
N TYR A 47 -0.21 -1.06 0.50
CA TYR A 47 -0.48 -1.82 1.72
C TYR A 47 -0.07 -1.07 2.97
N GLU A 48 1.06 -0.36 2.96
CA GLU A 48 1.48 0.50 4.07
C GLU A 48 0.47 1.62 4.36
N HIS A 49 -0.03 2.28 3.31
CA HIS A 49 -1.05 3.33 3.45
C HIS A 49 -2.36 2.80 4.01
N LEU A 50 -2.82 1.63 3.56
CA LEU A 50 -4.04 0.99 4.09
C LEU A 50 -3.86 0.58 5.54
N LEU A 51 -2.72 -0.04 5.89
CA LEU A 51 -2.36 -0.35 7.27
C LEU A 51 -2.45 0.91 8.16
N GLN A 52 -1.77 2.00 7.76
CA GLN A 52 -1.79 3.24 8.53
C GLN A 52 -3.21 3.80 8.67
N ALA A 53 -3.99 3.85 7.59
CA ALA A 53 -5.34 4.40 7.63
C ALA A 53 -6.29 3.57 8.50
N TYR A 54 -6.21 2.23 8.42
CA TYR A 54 -7.04 1.33 9.24
C TYR A 54 -6.68 1.40 10.72
N LEU A 55 -5.38 1.46 11.07
CA LEU A 55 -4.94 1.73 12.44
C LEU A 55 -5.53 3.04 12.99
N LYS A 56 -5.61 4.07 12.15
CA LYS A 56 -6.10 5.40 12.57
C LYS A 56 -7.61 5.49 12.73
N ILE A 57 -8.39 4.61 12.09
CA ILE A 57 -9.84 4.52 12.30
C ILE A 57 -10.24 3.43 13.29
N GLY A 58 -9.29 2.68 13.85
CA GLY A 58 -9.53 1.64 14.86
C GLY A 58 -9.99 0.28 14.29
N ASP A 59 -9.89 0.08 12.98
CA ASP A 59 -10.20 -1.21 12.33
C ASP A 59 -8.95 -2.11 12.40
N ASN A 60 -8.77 -2.75 13.56
CA ASN A 60 -7.60 -3.57 13.84
C ASN A 60 -7.51 -4.82 12.97
N GLU A 61 -8.65 -5.40 12.58
CA GLU A 61 -8.70 -6.60 11.73
C GLU A 61 -8.11 -6.30 10.34
N LYS A 62 -8.58 -5.21 9.71
CA LYS A 62 -8.02 -4.82 8.40
C LYS A 62 -6.60 -4.30 8.53
N ALA A 63 -6.27 -3.61 9.61
CA ALA A 63 -4.90 -3.20 9.86
C ALA A 63 -3.96 -4.42 9.89
N GLU A 64 -4.30 -5.48 10.61
CA GLU A 64 -3.50 -6.71 10.65
C GLU A 64 -3.39 -7.34 9.26
N PHE A 65 -4.51 -7.46 8.55
CA PHE A 65 -4.52 -7.99 7.19
C PHE A 65 -3.54 -7.24 6.27
N TYR A 66 -3.54 -5.90 6.27
CA TYR A 66 -2.63 -5.13 5.43
C TYR A 66 -1.18 -5.12 5.94
N ARG A 67 -0.97 -5.33 7.25
CA ARG A 67 0.38 -5.57 7.80
C ARG A 67 0.98 -6.84 7.24
N GLU A 68 0.26 -7.94 7.28
CA GLU A 68 0.74 -9.23 6.75
C GLU A 68 1.09 -9.13 5.26
N LYS A 69 0.21 -8.48 4.47
CA LYS A 69 0.44 -8.26 3.04
C LYS A 69 1.68 -7.38 2.78
N PHE A 70 1.87 -6.33 3.57
CA PHE A 70 3.05 -5.46 3.48
C PHE A 70 4.34 -6.22 3.79
N THR A 71 4.35 -7.01 4.88
CA THR A 71 5.53 -7.78 5.30
C THR A 71 5.89 -8.85 4.28
N ALA A 72 4.93 -9.68 3.87
CA ALA A 72 5.17 -10.75 2.90
C ALA A 72 5.73 -10.21 1.56
N LEU A 73 5.19 -9.09 1.07
CA LEU A 73 5.69 -8.47 -0.15
C LEU A 73 7.05 -7.80 0.04
N SER A 74 7.30 -7.18 1.20
CA SER A 74 8.62 -6.60 1.52
C SER A 74 9.71 -7.67 1.52
N ASP A 75 9.44 -8.82 2.14
CA ASP A 75 10.38 -9.94 2.19
C ASP A 75 10.67 -10.50 0.80
N SER A 76 9.62 -10.72 0.00
CA SER A 76 9.76 -11.14 -1.39
C SER A 76 10.64 -10.16 -2.18
N LEU A 77 10.34 -8.85 -2.16
CA LEU A 77 11.13 -7.87 -2.91
C LEU A 77 12.58 -7.76 -2.41
N ASN A 78 12.82 -7.92 -1.12
CA ASN A 78 14.17 -7.93 -0.56
C ASN A 78 14.96 -9.17 -0.98
N TYR A 79 14.32 -10.34 -1.01
CA TYR A 79 14.92 -11.58 -1.50
C TYR A 79 15.31 -11.46 -2.98
N GLU A 80 14.39 -10.99 -3.81
CA GLU A 80 14.62 -10.77 -5.25
C GLU A 80 15.78 -9.79 -5.48
N ARG A 81 15.81 -8.67 -4.75
CA ARG A 81 16.90 -7.69 -4.82
C ARG A 81 18.25 -8.30 -4.47
N LYS A 82 18.32 -9.08 -3.39
CA LYS A 82 19.58 -9.73 -2.96
C LYS A 82 20.07 -10.72 -4.01
N ARG A 83 19.17 -11.51 -4.60
CA ARG A 83 19.54 -12.48 -5.64
C ARG A 83 20.13 -11.83 -6.90
N LEU A 84 19.68 -10.62 -7.25
CA LEU A 84 20.19 -9.89 -8.41
C LEU A 84 21.55 -9.21 -8.19
N LEU A 85 22.05 -9.18 -6.94
CA LEU A 85 23.31 -8.53 -6.56
C LEU A 85 24.47 -9.53 -6.39
N ILE A 86 24.25 -10.81 -6.66
CA ILE A 86 25.21 -11.91 -6.55
C ILE A 86 25.40 -12.50 -7.96
#